data_AF-A0ABD0N743-F1
#
_entry.id   AF-A0ABD0N743-F1
#
_cell.length_a   1.000
_cell.length_b   1.000
_cell.length_c   1.000
_cell.angle_alpha   90.00
_cell.angle_beta   90.00
_cell.angle_gamma   90.00
#
_symmetry.space_group_name_H-M   'P 1'
#
loop_
_entity.id
_entity.type
_entity.pdbx_description
1 polymer ?
#
loop_
_entity_poly.entity_id
_entity_poly.type
_entity_poly.pdbx_seq_one_letter_code
_entity_poly.pdbx_strand_id
1 'polypeptide(L)'
;FGDWIDSIMEFSQSLHRLNLDVSSFSCLATLVIITDRHGLKEPKRIEDLQNRLITCLRDHVSTSTPEATRPNYLSRLLGKLPELRTLCTQGLQRIFYLKLEDLVPPPPIVDKIFMDT
;
A
#
# COMPACT_ATOMS: atom_id res chain seq x y z
N PHE A 1 -7.06 -6.24 17.08
CA PHE A 1 -6.90 -6.56 15.65
C PHE A 1 -7.85 -7.68 15.20
N GLY A 2 -8.15 -8.69 16.03
CA GLY A 2 -8.92 -9.86 15.57
C GLY A 2 -8.15 -10.59 14.46
N ASP A 3 -8.85 -11.37 13.64
CA ASP A 3 -8.24 -12.18 12.56
C ASP A 3 -7.54 -11.34 11.48
N TRP A 4 -7.81 -10.03 11.43
CA TRP A 4 -7.10 -9.11 10.52
C TRP A 4 -5.57 -9.12 10.74
N ILE A 5 -5.10 -9.42 11.97
CA ILE A 5 -3.67 -9.49 12.25
C ILE A 5 -2.97 -10.59 11.43
N ASP A 6 -3.63 -11.71 11.18
CA ASP A 6 -3.05 -12.83 10.45
C ASP A 6 -2.86 -12.45 8.97
N SER A 7 -3.82 -11.73 8.39
CA SER A 7 -3.69 -11.16 7.04
C SER A 7 -2.58 -10.11 6.94
N ILE A 8 -2.39 -9.28 7.97
CA ILE A 8 -1.27 -8.32 8.04
C ILE A 8 0.06 -9.08 8.05
N MET A 9 0.17 -10.12 8.88
CA MET A 9 1.39 -10.93 9.00
C MET A 9 1.69 -11.70 7.71
N GLU A 10 0.69 -12.26 7.04
CA GLU A 10 0.84 -12.92 5.75
C GLU A 10 1.33 -11.95 4.67
N PHE A 11 0.73 -10.75 4.59
CA PHE A 11 1.17 -9.70 3.67
C PHE A 11 2.61 -9.27 3.96
N SER A 12 2.98 -9.08 5.23
CA SER A 12 4.34 -8.76 5.66
C SER A 12 5.35 -9.84 5.21
N GLN A 13 5.05 -11.11 5.45
CA GLN A 13 5.90 -12.21 4.97
C GLN A 13 6.03 -12.21 3.44
N SER A 14 4.94 -11.91 2.73
CA SER A 14 4.96 -11.82 1.27
C SER A 14 5.87 -10.70 0.75
N LEU A 15 5.94 -9.56 1.46
CA LEU A 15 6.87 -8.46 1.17
C LEU A 15 8.31 -8.85 1.46
N HIS A 16 8.58 -9.50 2.60
CA HIS A 16 9.92 -9.97 2.95
C HIS A 16 10.49 -10.94 1.90
N ARG A 17 9.66 -11.80 1.30
CA ARG A 17 10.06 -12.72 0.21
C ARG A 17 10.47 -12.01 -1.08
N LEU A 18 10.16 -10.71 -1.24
CA LEU A 18 10.62 -9.90 -2.37
C LEU A 18 12.01 -9.28 -2.13
N ASN A 19 12.54 -9.38 -0.91
CA ASN A 19 13.87 -8.90 -0.53
C ASN A 19 14.13 -7.44 -0.95
N LEU A 20 13.20 -6.56 -0.59
CA LEU A 20 13.24 -5.15 -0.98
C LEU A 20 14.35 -4.42 -0.27
N ASP A 21 15.12 -3.63 -1.02
CA ASP A 21 15.97 -2.62 -0.40
C ASP A 21 15.16 -1.38 0.02
N VAL A 22 15.78 -0.53 0.84
CA VAL A 22 15.14 0.66 1.41
C VAL A 22 14.61 1.60 0.32
N SER A 23 15.34 1.73 -0.79
CA SER A 23 14.96 2.58 -1.92
C SER A 23 13.70 2.08 -2.62
N SER A 24 13.63 0.78 -2.93
CA SER A 24 12.45 0.17 -3.57
C SER A 24 11.23 0.22 -2.65
N PHE A 25 11.43 -0.05 -1.36
CA PHE A 25 10.37 0.06 -0.35
C PHE A 25 9.85 1.50 -0.23
N SER A 26 10.74 2.48 -0.18
CA SER A 26 10.37 3.90 -0.09
C SER A 26 9.59 4.35 -1.32
N CYS A 27 9.98 3.88 -2.51
CA CYS A 27 9.23 4.17 -3.74
C CYS A 27 7.83 3.55 -3.72
N LEU A 28 7.71 2.30 -3.28
CA LEU A 28 6.40 1.65 -3.11
C LEU A 28 5.50 2.41 -2.13
N ALA A 29 6.03 2.76 -0.95
CA ALA A 29 5.29 3.54 0.05
C ALA A 29 4.83 4.89 -0.54
N THR A 30 5.69 5.54 -1.33
CA THR A 30 5.33 6.78 -2.02
C THR A 30 4.22 6.56 -3.05
N LEU A 31 4.26 5.46 -3.82
CA LEU A 31 3.20 5.10 -4.79
C LEU A 31 1.85 4.80 -4.12
N VAL A 32 1.85 4.32 -2.87
CA VAL A 32 0.61 4.14 -2.08
C VAL A 32 0.00 5.50 -1.72
N ILE A 33 0.83 6.48 -1.36
CA ILE A 33 0.38 7.83 -0.98
C ILE A 33 -0.04 8.62 -2.21
N ILE A 34 0.84 8.67 -3.22
CA ILE A 34 0.64 9.34 -4.51
C ILE A 34 -0.15 8.39 -5.39
N THR A 35 -1.47 8.37 -5.21
CA THR A 35 -2.38 7.57 -6.02
C THR A 35 -3.54 8.43 -6.51
N ASP A 36 -4.04 8.11 -7.71
CA ASP A 36 -5.21 8.79 -8.23
C ASP A 36 -6.41 8.57 -7.31
N ARG A 37 -7.11 9.66 -7.01
CA ARG A 37 -8.24 9.70 -6.10
C ARG A 37 -9.30 10.63 -6.65
N HIS A 38 -10.55 10.28 -6.39
CA HIS A 38 -11.67 11.13 -6.75
C HIS A 38 -11.55 12.50 -6.05
N GLY A 39 -11.85 13.58 -6.78
CA GLY A 39 -11.83 14.95 -6.23
C GLY A 39 -10.47 15.66 -6.27
N LEU A 40 -9.45 15.06 -6.90
CA LEU A 40 -8.18 15.76 -7.15
C LEU A 40 -8.39 16.96 -8.08
N LYS A 41 -7.83 18.12 -7.70
CA LYS A 41 -7.83 19.33 -8.55
C LYS A 41 -6.92 19.19 -9.78
N GLU A 42 -5.82 18.45 -9.64
CA GLU A 42 -4.79 18.31 -10.66
C GLU A 42 -4.43 16.82 -10.87
N PRO A 43 -5.37 15.97 -11.33
CA PRO A 43 -5.16 14.53 -11.45
C PRO A 43 -3.99 14.18 -12.39
N LYS A 44 -3.83 14.93 -13.49
CA LYS A 44 -2.71 14.76 -14.43
C LYS A 44 -1.33 14.91 -13.76
N ARG A 45 -1.18 15.83 -12.80
CA ARG A 45 0.10 16.01 -12.09
C ARG A 45 0.42 14.83 -11.18
N ILE A 46 -0.61 14.22 -10.60
CA ILE A 46 -0.46 13.00 -9.80
C ILE A 46 -0.08 11.83 -10.69
N GLU A 47 -0.74 11.67 -11.83
CA GLU A 47 -0.41 10.65 -12.85
C GLU A 47 1.04 10.80 -13.34
N ASP A 48 1.47 12.01 -13.71
CA ASP A 48 2.84 12.30 -14.13
C ASP A 48 3.86 11.95 -13.05
N LEU A 49 3.55 12.27 -11.78
CA LEU A 49 4.41 11.94 -10.66
C LEU A 49 4.50 10.42 -10.43
N GLN A 50 3.37 9.70 -10.53
CA GLN A 50 3.36 8.24 -10.46
C GLN A 50 4.20 7.62 -11.57
N ASN A 51 4.05 8.08 -12.81
CA ASN A 51 4.81 7.58 -13.95
C ASN A 51 6.31 7.79 -13.79
N ARG A 52 6.72 8.95 -13.23
CA ARG A 52 8.10 9.22 -12.86
C ARG A 52 8.61 8.28 -11.77
N LEU A 53 7.83 8.04 -10.71
CA LEU A 53 8.19 7.12 -9.63
C LEU A 53 8.35 5.68 -10.13
N ILE A 54 7.42 5.20 -10.97
CA ILE A 54 7.49 3.86 -11.58
C ILE A 54 8.74 3.73 -12.46
N THR A 55 9.07 4.78 -13.22
CA THR A 55 10.28 4.82 -14.04
C THR A 55 11.54 4.75 -13.17
N CYS A 56 11.64 5.58 -12.12
CA CYS A 56 12.77 5.54 -11.19
C CYS A 56 12.91 4.18 -10.51
N LEU A 57 11.81 3.56 -10.11
CA LEU A 57 11.81 2.24 -9.50
C LEU A 57 12.30 1.16 -10.47
N ARG A 58 11.85 1.20 -11.72
CA ARG A 58 12.30 0.28 -12.77
C ARG A 58 13.81 0.40 -12.98
N ASP A 59 14.33 1.62 -13.09
CA ASP A 59 15.74 1.87 -13.35
C ASP A 59 16.61 1.46 -12.15
N HIS A 60 16.14 1.76 -10.93
CA HIS A 60 16.78 1.31 -9.69
C HIS A 60 16.84 -0.21 -9.60
N VAL A 61 15.70 -0.90 -9.77
CA VAL A 61 15.65 -2.37 -9.75
C VAL A 61 16.60 -2.96 -10.78
N SER A 62 16.62 -2.43 -12.00
CA SER A 62 17.47 -2.94 -13.10
C SER A 62 18.97 -2.86 -12.80
N THR A 63 19.39 -2.03 -11.86
CA THR A 63 20.81 -1.79 -11.52
C THR A 63 21.22 -2.34 -10.16
N SER A 64 20.29 -2.48 -9.21
CA SER A 64 20.61 -2.66 -7.79
C SER A 64 20.70 -4.12 -7.33
N THR A 65 20.08 -5.08 -8.02
CA THR A 65 19.99 -6.45 -7.51
C THR A 65 20.30 -7.52 -8.56
N PRO A 66 21.09 -8.55 -8.24
CA PRO A 66 21.21 -9.73 -9.11
C PRO A 66 19.86 -10.45 -9.28
N GLU A 67 18.93 -10.28 -8.33
CA GLU A 67 17.54 -10.75 -8.44
C GLU A 67 16.67 -9.93 -9.40
N ALA A 68 17.11 -8.76 -9.86
CA ALA A 68 16.45 -7.99 -10.91
C ALA A 68 16.48 -8.66 -12.29
N THR A 69 17.38 -9.66 -12.45
CA THR A 69 17.35 -10.55 -13.61
C THR A 69 16.18 -11.54 -13.56
N ARG A 70 15.46 -11.65 -12.43
CA ARG A 70 14.25 -12.47 -12.37
C ARG A 70 13.17 -11.84 -13.24
N PRO A 71 12.62 -12.57 -14.22
CA PRO A 71 11.53 -12.07 -15.04
C PRO A 71 10.38 -11.64 -14.12
N ASN A 72 9.75 -10.52 -14.45
CA ASN A 72 8.55 -10.00 -13.78
C ASN A 72 8.74 -9.47 -12.34
N TYR A 73 9.96 -9.19 -11.86
CA TYR A 73 10.16 -8.65 -10.50
C TYR A 73 9.38 -7.33 -10.26
N LEU A 74 9.50 -6.36 -11.18
CA LEU A 74 8.76 -5.09 -11.08
C LEU A 74 7.24 -5.31 -11.06
N SER A 75 6.72 -6.24 -11.87
CA SER A 75 5.30 -6.57 -11.89
C SER A 75 4.84 -7.17 -10.55
N ARG A 76 5.62 -8.09 -9.97
CA ARG A 76 5.35 -8.66 -8.64
C ARG A 76 5.39 -7.59 -7.54
N LEU A 77 6.30 -6.64 -7.67
CA LEU A 77 6.45 -5.53 -6.73
C LEU A 77 5.22 -4.61 -6.75
N LEU A 78 4.83 -4.15 -7.95
CA LEU A 78 3.65 -3.31 -8.14
C LEU A 78 2.36 -4.07 -7.80
N GLY A 79 2.34 -5.39 -7.98
CA GLY A 79 1.25 -6.28 -7.57
C GLY A 79 0.96 -6.27 -6.06
N LYS A 80 1.90 -5.81 -5.22
CA LYS A 80 1.65 -5.64 -3.77
C LYS A 80 0.73 -4.47 -3.45
N LEU A 81 0.62 -3.47 -4.34
CA LEU A 81 -0.27 -2.32 -4.15
C LEU A 81 -1.75 -2.72 -4.07
N PRO A 82 -2.32 -3.50 -5.00
CA PRO A 82 -3.70 -3.97 -4.87
C PRO A 82 -3.89 -4.94 -3.69
N GLU A 83 -2.91 -5.80 -3.37
CA GLU A 83 -2.99 -6.65 -2.16
C GLU A 83 -3.12 -5.80 -0.88
N LEU A 84 -2.36 -4.71 -0.77
CA LEU A 84 -2.47 -3.77 0.34
C LEU A 84 -3.84 -3.09 0.40
N ARG A 85 -4.45 -2.77 -0.76
CA ARG A 85 -5.82 -2.20 -0.79
C ARG A 85 -6.84 -3.16 -0.20
N THR A 86 -6.74 -4.46 -0.51
CA THR A 86 -7.60 -5.49 0.11
C THR A 86 -7.41 -5.54 1.62
N LEU A 87 -6.16 -5.48 2.09
CA LEU A 87 -5.84 -5.46 3.52
C LEU A 87 -6.39 -4.21 4.22
N CYS A 88 -6.38 -3.05 3.56
CA CYS A 88 -7.02 -1.83 4.06
C CYS A 88 -8.54 -2.02 4.24
N THR A 89 -9.22 -2.64 3.27
CA THR A 89 -10.67 -2.93 3.36
C THR A 89 -10.99 -3.83 4.55
N GLN A 90 -10.19 -4.86 4.81
CA GLN A 90 -10.34 -5.72 5.99
C GLN A 90 -10.15 -4.93 7.30
N GLY A 91 -9.20 -3.99 7.32
CA GLY A 91 -9.01 -3.07 8.45
C GLY A 91 -10.24 -2.19 8.71
N LEU A 92 -10.85 -1.64 7.66
CA LEU A 92 -12.10 -0.88 7.77
C LEU A 92 -13.24 -1.75 8.31
N GLN A 93 -13.38 -3.00 7.84
CA GLN A 93 -14.36 -3.94 8.39
C GLN A 93 -14.13 -4.21 9.88
N ARG A 94 -12.86 -4.32 10.31
CA ARG A 94 -12.54 -4.50 11.73
C ARG A 94 -12.89 -3.26 12.56
N ILE A 95 -12.62 -2.06 12.05
CA ILE A 95 -13.00 -0.80 12.72
C ILE A 95 -14.52 -0.70 12.83
N PHE A 96 -15.25 -1.02 11.76
CA PHE A 96 -16.71 -1.06 11.77
C PHE A 96 -17.27 -2.01 12.82
N TYR A 97 -16.71 -3.23 12.91
CA TYR A 97 -17.12 -4.21 13.92
C TYR A 97 -16.90 -3.68 15.35
N LEU A 98 -15.73 -3.09 15.63
CA LEU A 98 -15.45 -2.48 16.93
C LEU A 98 -16.42 -1.35 17.28
N LYS A 99 -16.85 -0.56 16.28
CA LYS A 99 -17.86 0.48 16.45
C LYS A 99 -19.24 -0.09 16.78
N LEU A 100 -19.59 -1.27 16.24
CA LEU A 100 -20.84 -1.96 16.56
C LEU A 100 -20.81 -2.62 17.95
N GLU A 101 -19.64 -3.11 18.40
CA GLU A 101 -19.47 -3.66 19.75
C GLU A 101 -19.66 -2.60 20.85
N ASP A 102 -19.41 -1.32 20.52
CA ASP A 102 -19.61 -0.14 21.38
C ASP A 102 -18.99 -0.24 22.78
N LEU A 103 -17.89 -1.02 22.91
CA LEU A 103 -17.18 -1.22 24.17
C LEU A 103 -16.36 0.01 24.56
N VAL A 104 -15.81 0.72 23.56
CA VAL A 104 -14.99 1.92 23.74
C VAL A 104 -15.27 2.86 22.56
N PRO A 105 -15.53 4.15 22.79
CA PRO A 105 -15.73 5.09 21.70
C PRO A 105 -14.46 5.21 20.85
N PRO A 106 -14.56 5.17 19.51
CA PRO A 106 -13.42 5.36 18.63
C PRO A 106 -12.83 6.77 18.82
N PRO A 107 -11.49 6.92 18.77
CA PRO A 107 -10.88 8.25 18.78
C PRO A 107 -11.43 9.12 17.63
N PRO A 108 -11.67 10.44 17.85
CA PRO A 108 -12.30 11.30 16.84
C PRO A 108 -11.59 11.31 15.47
N ILE A 109 -10.26 11.15 15.47
CA ILE A 109 -9.47 11.06 14.23
C ILE A 109 -9.78 9.79 13.43
N VAL A 110 -10.01 8.66 14.10
CA VAL A 110 -10.34 7.38 13.45
C VAL A 110 -11.73 7.45 12.87
N ASP A 111 -12.68 8.03 13.61
CA ASP A 111 -14.06 8.22 13.15
C ASP A 111 -14.12 9.12 11.91
N LYS A 112 -13.36 10.22 11.90
CA LYS A 112 -13.28 11.10 10.73
C LYS A 112 -12.74 10.38 9.50
N ILE A 113 -11.60 9.69 9.62
CA ILE A 113 -10.99 8.96 8.50
C ILE A 113 -11.93 7.87 7.98
N PHE A 114 -12.63 7.17 8.87
CA PHE A 114 -13.55 6.11 8.50
C PHE A 114 -14.79 6.62 7.75
N MET A 115 -15.29 7.83 8.07
CA MET A 115 -16.42 8.45 7.35
C MET A 115 -16.03 9.06 6.00
N ASP A 116 -14.75 9.46 5.85
CA ASP A 116 -14.22 10.12 4.64
C ASP A 116 -13.66 9.13 3.59
N THR A 117 -13.67 7.82 3.88
CA THR A 117 -13.16 6.76 2.97
C THR A 117 -14.28 6.17 2.12
#